data_AF-A0A928KYX5-F1
#
_entry.id   AF-A0A928KYX5-F1
#
_cell.length_a   1.000
_cell.length_b   1.000
_cell.length_c   1.000
_cell.angle_alpha   90.00
_cell.angle_beta   90.00
_cell.angle_gamma   90.00
#
_symmetry.space_group_name_H-M   'P 1'
#
loop_
_entity.id
_entity.type
_entity.pdbx_description
1 polymer ?
#
loop_
_entity_poly.entity_id
_entity_poly.type
_entity_poly.pdbx_seq_one_letter_code
_entity_poly.pdbx_strand_id
1 'polypeptide(L)'
;MDRARISLLYYLCFNQKRRKIQMKAKKILAGACASVMLAMTTATAVSAAESVKVTVGNAEAKAGGTFSVTLDLADIPAAGINACDFGIEYDASALTITNVTAGALAKDDTASLEGVDAFDANIEDGLVSVIYGLGTTDSANYMTGSGTFLTLEGTVSTTAAAGTYDLKVVAVDRLETPSGTATNADIIFGNLGEDNVTYTVYSPTITDGYVKVIDGEEPSETTEATEAPTGSSEEKPTVDPDKVTMRGDVTCDGEVGLADVAALAKWVAASQLYPLTEAGLANGEITDDSIVDAADLSKLIEFTVKAIKVL
;
A
#
# COMPACT_ATOMS: atom_id res chain seq x y z
N MET A 1 24.81 26.93 3.38
CA MET A 1 24.85 25.48 3.69
C MET A 1 25.66 25.30 4.95
N ASP A 2 24.98 25.05 6.07
CA ASP A 2 25.56 25.15 7.41
C ASP A 2 26.27 23.85 7.82
N ARG A 3 27.46 23.97 8.42
CA ARG A 3 28.37 22.87 8.75
C ARG A 3 27.77 21.88 9.77
N ALA A 4 26.74 22.29 10.51
CA ALA A 4 26.00 21.42 11.43
C ALA A 4 25.18 20.34 10.72
N ARG A 5 24.59 20.64 9.55
CA ARG A 5 23.81 19.67 8.75
C ARG A 5 24.70 18.56 8.17
N ILE A 6 25.92 18.89 7.78
CA ILE A 6 26.90 17.92 7.27
C ILE A 6 27.37 16.97 8.38
N SER A 7 27.54 17.44 9.63
CA SER A 7 28.07 16.62 10.73
C SER A 7 27.06 15.59 11.27
N LEU A 8 25.75 15.86 11.22
CA LEU A 8 24.72 14.94 11.69
C LEU A 8 24.43 13.85 10.64
N LEU A 9 24.36 14.24 9.35
CA LEU A 9 24.26 13.29 8.23
C LEU A 9 25.50 12.39 8.11
N TYR A 10 26.71 12.92 8.33
CA TYR A 10 27.93 12.10 8.36
C TYR A 10 27.92 11.08 9.52
N TYR A 11 27.36 11.44 10.68
CA TYR A 11 27.30 10.55 11.84
C TYR A 11 26.33 9.38 11.63
N LEU A 12 25.22 9.63 10.91
CA LEU A 12 24.23 8.62 10.53
C LEU A 12 24.77 7.69 9.43
N CYS A 13 25.40 8.25 8.40
CA CYS A 13 25.97 7.49 7.28
C CYS A 13 27.21 6.66 7.66
N PHE A 14 28.05 7.16 8.58
CA PHE A 14 29.23 6.42 9.07
C PHE A 14 28.85 5.26 10.01
N ASN A 15 27.73 5.36 10.75
CA ASN A 15 27.21 4.26 11.58
C ASN A 15 26.56 3.13 10.76
N GLN A 16 25.95 3.45 9.61
CA GLN A 16 25.43 2.46 8.67
C GLN A 16 26.52 1.51 8.15
N LYS A 17 27.73 2.01 7.84
CA LYS A 17 28.83 1.20 7.28
C LYS A 17 29.52 0.28 8.29
N ARG A 18 29.55 0.62 9.60
CA ARG A 18 30.12 -0.25 10.65
C ARG A 18 29.16 -1.35 11.12
N ARG A 19 27.85 -1.24 10.86
CA ARG A 19 26.84 -2.24 11.24
C ARG A 19 26.94 -3.58 10.50
N LYS A 20 27.64 -3.66 9.36
CA LYS A 20 27.83 -4.93 8.62
C LYS A 20 28.62 -6.01 9.37
N ILE A 21 29.31 -5.70 10.47
CA ILE A 21 30.24 -6.64 11.13
C ILE A 21 29.68 -7.22 12.46
N GLN A 22 28.55 -6.74 12.97
CA GLN A 22 27.93 -7.27 14.19
C GLN A 22 26.42 -7.42 14.05
N MET A 23 25.95 -8.01 12.94
CA MET A 23 24.55 -8.42 12.79
C MET A 23 24.39 -9.91 13.13
N LYS A 24 24.13 -10.20 14.39
CA LYS A 24 23.38 -11.40 14.79
C LYS A 24 22.22 -10.95 15.67
N ALA A 25 21.02 -11.28 15.20
CA ALA A 25 19.70 -11.01 15.76
C ALA A 25 19.17 -9.57 15.58
N LYS A 26 18.44 -9.40 14.46
CA LYS A 26 17.09 -8.82 14.25
C LYS A 26 16.57 -7.80 15.27
N LYS A 27 15.81 -6.80 14.77
CA LYS A 27 15.23 -5.60 15.43
C LYS A 27 15.94 -4.25 15.25
N ILE A 28 16.60 -3.97 14.12
CA ILE A 28 17.09 -2.59 13.85
C ILE A 28 16.56 -2.11 12.49
N LEU A 29 15.39 -1.47 12.57
CA LEU A 29 14.72 -0.72 11.51
C LEU A 29 15.66 0.30 10.89
N ALA A 30 15.76 0.26 9.56
CA ALA A 30 16.58 1.14 8.74
C ALA A 30 15.75 2.32 8.20
N GLY A 31 14.99 3.02 9.04
CA GLY A 31 14.27 4.24 8.66
C GLY A 31 14.95 5.49 9.22
N ALA A 32 15.85 6.12 8.47
CA ALA A 32 16.59 7.31 8.91
C ALA A 32 15.76 8.62 8.91
N CYS A 33 14.49 8.61 8.46
CA CYS A 33 13.67 9.83 8.37
C CYS A 33 12.72 10.04 9.57
N ALA A 34 12.02 9.03 10.09
CA ALA A 34 11.09 9.24 11.21
C ALA A 34 11.80 9.39 12.58
N SER A 35 12.95 8.74 12.78
CA SER A 35 13.69 8.78 14.05
C SER A 35 14.40 10.12 14.34
N VAL A 36 14.43 11.05 13.38
CA VAL A 36 14.89 12.43 13.64
C VAL A 36 13.83 13.25 14.41
N MET A 37 12.54 12.89 14.34
CA MET A 37 11.46 13.75 14.83
C MET A 37 11.35 13.82 16.37
N LEU A 38 11.82 12.82 17.11
CA LEU A 38 11.78 12.82 18.59
C LEU A 38 13.08 13.28 19.27
N ALA A 39 14.14 13.62 18.53
CA ALA A 39 15.46 13.90 19.12
C ALA A 39 15.83 15.39 19.25
N MET A 40 14.98 16.34 18.85
CA MET A 40 15.27 17.78 19.06
C MET A 40 14.55 18.30 20.31
N THR A 41 15.33 18.49 21.38
CA THR A 41 14.93 18.92 22.74
C THR A 41 14.34 20.34 22.84
N THR A 42 13.82 20.90 21.75
CA THR A 42 13.13 22.20 21.71
C THR A 42 11.80 22.18 20.95
N ALA A 43 11.40 21.03 20.38
CA ALA A 43 10.14 20.90 19.66
C ALA A 43 8.96 20.74 20.63
N THR A 44 7.92 21.58 20.48
CA THR A 44 6.65 21.39 21.19
C THR A 44 5.72 20.59 20.31
N ALA A 45 5.44 19.33 20.68
CA ALA A 45 4.36 18.56 20.08
C ALA A 45 3.03 19.23 20.44
N VAL A 46 2.24 19.58 19.43
CA VAL A 46 0.87 20.05 19.62
C VAL A 46 -0.05 18.92 19.15
N SER A 47 -0.84 18.36 20.07
CA SER A 47 -1.93 17.47 19.67
C SER A 47 -3.00 18.32 19.00
N ALA A 48 -3.29 18.08 17.73
CA ALA A 48 -4.39 18.75 17.06
C ALA A 48 -5.73 18.14 17.50
N ALA A 49 -6.76 18.98 17.59
CA ALA A 49 -8.14 18.51 17.78
C ALA A 49 -8.72 17.84 16.52
N GLU A 50 -8.04 17.99 15.38
CA GLU A 50 -8.41 17.40 14.10
C GLU A 50 -7.97 15.94 14.02
N SER A 51 -8.80 15.12 13.37
CA SER A 51 -8.60 13.68 13.26
C SER A 51 -8.40 13.26 11.81
N VAL A 52 -7.53 12.27 11.58
CA VAL A 52 -7.47 11.53 10.32
C VAL A 52 -8.21 10.21 10.49
N LYS A 53 -8.97 9.76 9.48
CA LYS A 53 -9.56 8.42 9.46
C LYS A 53 -8.58 7.43 8.86
N VAL A 54 -8.37 6.31 9.54
CA VAL A 54 -7.50 5.21 9.13
C VAL A 54 -8.36 3.96 9.03
N THR A 55 -8.51 3.41 7.84
CA THR A 55 -9.36 2.23 7.63
C THR A 55 -8.55 1.13 6.97
N VAL A 56 -8.45 -0.02 7.63
CA VAL A 56 -7.92 -1.24 7.02
C VAL A 56 -9.09 -2.00 6.41
N GLY A 57 -8.95 -2.39 5.14
CA GLY A 57 -9.97 -3.14 4.42
C GLY A 57 -10.14 -4.57 4.91
N ASN A 58 -11.10 -5.27 4.32
CA ASN A 58 -11.40 -6.66 4.63
C ASN A 58 -11.13 -7.56 3.43
N ALA A 59 -10.76 -8.80 3.68
CA ALA A 59 -10.65 -9.82 2.65
C ALA A 59 -11.30 -11.13 3.09
N GLU A 60 -11.66 -11.96 2.10
CA GLU A 60 -12.08 -13.34 2.32
C GLU A 60 -11.16 -14.27 1.52
N ALA A 61 -10.67 -15.33 2.15
CA ALA A 61 -9.75 -16.30 1.54
C ALA A 61 -9.94 -17.70 2.13
N LYS A 62 -9.55 -18.73 1.37
CA LYS A 62 -9.50 -20.11 1.88
C LYS A 62 -8.16 -20.37 2.56
N ALA A 63 -8.09 -21.39 3.40
CA ALA A 63 -6.80 -21.93 3.87
C ALA A 63 -5.89 -22.26 2.68
N GLY A 64 -4.64 -21.78 2.70
CA GLY A 64 -3.70 -21.88 1.58
C GLY A 64 -3.91 -20.86 0.45
N GLY A 65 -4.95 -20.02 0.52
CA GLY A 65 -5.23 -18.97 -0.46
C GLY A 65 -4.41 -17.70 -0.23
N THR A 66 -4.54 -16.76 -1.16
CA THR A 66 -3.98 -15.41 -1.06
C THR A 66 -5.06 -14.39 -0.69
N PHE A 67 -4.65 -13.25 -0.15
CA PHE A 67 -5.51 -12.09 0.07
C PHE A 67 -4.78 -10.78 -0.24
N SER A 68 -5.55 -9.74 -0.51
CA SER A 68 -5.08 -8.36 -0.65
C SER A 68 -6.01 -7.44 0.11
N VAL A 69 -5.45 -6.52 0.89
CA VAL A 69 -6.17 -5.56 1.74
C VAL A 69 -5.50 -4.19 1.63
N THR A 70 -6.26 -3.13 1.45
CA THR A 70 -5.76 -1.75 1.48
C THR A 70 -5.83 -1.17 2.89
N LEU A 71 -4.98 -0.18 3.17
CA LEU A 71 -5.19 0.78 4.23
C LEU A 71 -5.39 2.15 3.60
N ASP A 72 -6.58 2.70 3.82
CA ASP A 72 -7.00 3.98 3.29
C ASP A 72 -6.96 5.06 4.38
N LEU A 73 -6.52 6.25 3.98
CA LEU A 73 -6.61 7.46 4.80
C LEU A 73 -7.70 8.36 4.25
N ALA A 74 -8.52 8.91 5.13
CA ALA A 74 -9.55 9.87 4.78
C ALA A 74 -9.64 11.00 5.81
N ASP A 75 -10.35 12.07 5.45
CA ASP A 75 -10.49 13.27 6.27
C ASP A 75 -9.12 13.83 6.72
N ILE A 76 -8.11 13.78 5.84
CA ILE A 76 -6.80 14.32 6.14
C ILE A 76 -6.95 15.83 6.38
N PRO A 77 -6.51 16.36 7.53
CA PRO A 77 -6.62 17.79 7.82
C PRO A 77 -5.92 18.64 6.76
N ALA A 78 -6.38 19.88 6.57
CA ALA A 78 -5.92 20.75 5.48
C ALA A 78 -4.40 21.05 5.56
N ALA A 79 -3.81 20.98 6.75
CA ALA A 79 -2.37 21.12 6.96
C ALA A 79 -1.56 19.90 6.46
N GLY A 80 -2.22 18.81 6.04
CA GLY A 80 -1.61 17.64 5.41
C GLY A 80 -0.84 16.74 6.36
N ILE A 81 -0.34 15.63 5.81
CA ILE A 81 0.51 14.65 6.49
C ILE A 81 1.81 14.47 5.69
N ASN A 82 2.95 14.54 6.37
CA ASN A 82 4.26 14.22 5.80
C ASN A 82 5.05 13.20 6.63
N ALA A 83 4.45 12.70 7.71
CA ALA A 83 5.05 11.72 8.61
C ALA A 83 4.00 10.73 9.12
N CYS A 84 4.30 9.44 8.99
CA CYS A 84 3.53 8.37 9.61
C CYS A 84 4.45 7.35 10.28
N ASP A 85 4.00 6.79 11.41
CA ASP A 85 4.69 5.70 12.11
C ASP A 85 3.65 4.86 12.87
N PHE A 86 3.44 3.64 12.41
CA PHE A 86 2.46 2.72 12.98
C PHE A 86 2.76 1.27 12.62
N GLY A 87 2.11 0.35 13.32
CA GLY A 87 2.15 -1.08 13.06
C GLY A 87 0.80 -1.61 12.58
N ILE A 88 0.82 -2.72 11.84
CA ILE A 88 -0.35 -3.56 11.57
C ILE A 88 -0.08 -4.94 12.15
N GLU A 89 -0.74 -5.26 13.25
CA GLU A 89 -0.64 -6.53 13.94
C GLU A 89 -1.56 -7.57 13.27
N TYR A 90 -1.06 -8.80 13.13
CA TYR A 90 -1.79 -9.93 12.56
C TYR A 90 -1.36 -11.25 13.23
N ASP A 91 -2.23 -12.25 13.18
CA ASP A 91 -1.90 -13.60 13.67
C ASP A 91 -0.98 -14.33 12.69
N ALA A 92 0.32 -14.32 12.97
CA ALA A 92 1.35 -15.00 12.16
C ALA A 92 1.22 -16.53 12.11
N SER A 93 0.41 -17.14 12.98
CA SER A 93 0.13 -18.59 12.90
C SER A 93 -0.87 -18.93 11.79
N ALA A 94 -1.70 -17.96 11.40
CA ALA A 94 -2.76 -18.12 10.41
C ALA A 94 -2.49 -17.34 9.12
N LEU A 95 -1.88 -16.16 9.19
CA LEU A 95 -1.63 -15.28 8.04
C LEU A 95 -0.13 -15.05 7.85
N THR A 96 0.30 -14.93 6.60
CA THR A 96 1.65 -14.47 6.24
C THR A 96 1.54 -13.27 5.32
N ILE A 97 1.99 -12.10 5.77
CA ILE A 97 2.15 -10.94 4.90
C ILE A 97 3.41 -11.12 4.06
N THR A 98 3.28 -11.03 2.75
CA THR A 98 4.38 -11.26 1.80
C THR A 98 4.89 -9.97 1.19
N ASN A 99 4.03 -8.96 1.10
CA ASN A 99 4.37 -7.70 0.45
C ASN A 99 3.57 -6.54 1.03
N VAL A 100 4.20 -5.37 1.05
CA VAL A 100 3.59 -4.10 1.45
C VAL A 100 4.03 -3.06 0.45
N THR A 101 3.07 -2.45 -0.23
CA THR A 101 3.35 -1.45 -1.27
C THR A 101 2.71 -0.11 -0.92
N ALA A 102 3.41 0.97 -1.25
CA ALA A 102 2.85 2.30 -1.14
C ALA A 102 1.66 2.46 -2.10
N GLY A 103 0.56 3.00 -1.59
CA GLY A 103 -0.62 3.35 -2.38
C GLY A 103 -0.49 4.73 -3.02
N ALA A 104 -1.42 5.05 -3.92
CA ALA A 104 -1.37 6.28 -4.72
C ALA A 104 -1.46 7.58 -3.89
N LEU A 105 -1.94 7.51 -2.64
CA LEU A 105 -1.96 8.66 -1.75
C LEU A 105 -0.55 9.03 -1.25
N ALA A 106 0.31 8.02 -1.02
CA ALA A 106 1.68 8.24 -0.57
C ALA A 106 2.45 9.01 -1.66
N LYS A 107 3.05 10.13 -1.27
CA LYS A 107 3.87 10.94 -2.17
C LYS A 107 5.29 10.42 -2.18
N ASP A 108 5.89 10.37 -3.37
CA ASP A 108 7.31 10.13 -3.52
C ASP A 108 8.10 11.36 -3.07
N ASP A 109 9.29 11.14 -2.53
CA ASP A 109 10.13 12.21 -2.04
C ASP A 109 11.21 12.56 -3.05
N THR A 110 10.86 13.43 -4.00
CA THR A 110 11.80 13.95 -4.99
C THR A 110 12.84 14.90 -4.37
N ALA A 111 12.70 15.27 -3.09
CA ALA A 111 13.65 16.07 -2.32
C ALA A 111 14.53 15.21 -1.37
N SER A 112 14.18 13.92 -1.26
CA SER A 112 14.99 12.74 -0.91
C SER A 112 16.49 12.90 -0.97
N LEU A 113 17.23 12.58 0.10
CA LEU A 113 18.59 12.07 -0.08
C LEU A 113 18.57 10.92 -1.10
N GLU A 114 19.36 11.06 -2.17
CA GLU A 114 19.51 10.04 -3.23
C GLU A 114 19.62 8.62 -2.65
N GLY A 115 18.64 7.76 -2.98
CA GLY A 115 18.60 6.35 -2.57
C GLY A 115 17.90 6.05 -1.24
N VAL A 116 17.02 6.93 -0.74
CA VAL A 116 16.14 6.67 0.40
C VAL A 116 14.69 6.93 0.01
N ASP A 117 13.86 5.87 0.00
CA ASP A 117 12.44 5.97 -0.30
C ASP A 117 11.66 6.61 0.86
N ALA A 118 10.63 7.39 0.53
CA ALA A 118 9.77 8.05 1.50
C ALA A 118 8.93 7.07 2.33
N PHE A 119 8.65 5.90 1.76
CA PHE A 119 7.84 4.84 2.33
C PHE A 119 8.70 3.61 2.56
N ASP A 120 8.69 3.08 3.79
CA ASP A 120 9.38 1.85 4.13
C ASP A 120 8.47 0.99 5.02
N ALA A 121 8.55 -0.33 4.84
CA ALA A 121 7.77 -1.29 5.59
C ALA A 121 8.62 -2.52 5.93
N ASN A 122 8.51 -2.98 7.17
CA ASN A 122 9.20 -4.18 7.65
C ASN A 122 8.19 -5.18 8.21
N ILE A 123 8.30 -6.44 7.78
CA ILE A 123 7.41 -7.53 8.19
C ILE A 123 8.20 -8.46 9.11
N GLU A 124 7.89 -8.46 10.41
CA GLU A 124 8.52 -9.37 11.37
C GLU A 124 7.53 -9.79 12.47
N ASP A 125 7.55 -11.07 12.84
CA ASP A 125 6.92 -11.61 14.05
C ASP A 125 5.43 -11.24 14.26
N GLY A 126 4.61 -11.24 13.19
CA GLY A 126 3.18 -10.90 13.28
C GLY A 126 2.89 -9.40 13.26
N LEU A 127 3.89 -8.58 12.91
CA LEU A 127 3.76 -7.14 12.80
C LEU A 127 4.32 -6.65 11.47
N VAL A 128 3.52 -5.85 10.77
CA VAL A 128 4.01 -4.96 9.71
C VAL A 128 4.31 -3.61 10.35
N SER A 129 5.58 -3.21 10.44
CA SER A 129 5.96 -1.86 10.86
C SER A 129 6.05 -0.96 9.63
N VAL A 130 5.36 0.18 9.65
CA VAL A 130 5.31 1.13 8.53
C VAL A 130 5.91 2.46 8.97
N ILE A 131 6.82 2.99 8.17
CA ILE A 131 7.32 4.35 8.29
C ILE A 131 7.08 5.08 6.97
N TYR A 132 6.53 6.27 7.07
CA TYR A 132 6.47 7.22 5.96
C TYR A 132 7.00 8.57 6.40
N GLY A 133 7.83 9.19 5.56
CA GLY A 133 8.43 10.48 5.86
C GLY A 133 8.92 11.19 4.61
N LEU A 134 8.40 12.39 4.36
CA LEU A 134 8.98 13.29 3.37
C LEU A 134 10.08 14.14 4.01
N GLY A 135 11.23 14.21 3.36
CA GLY A 135 12.38 15.06 3.69
C GLY A 135 12.19 16.55 3.38
N THR A 136 10.95 16.97 3.10
CA THR A 136 10.58 18.36 2.83
C THR A 136 9.58 18.89 3.85
N THR A 137 9.70 20.19 4.15
CA THR A 137 8.72 20.95 4.92
C THR A 137 7.81 21.81 4.04
N ASP A 138 7.95 21.73 2.72
CA ASP A 138 7.03 22.38 1.77
C ASP A 138 5.69 21.63 1.74
N SER A 139 4.69 22.23 2.37
CA SER A 139 3.35 21.68 2.56
C SER A 139 2.62 21.33 1.26
N ALA A 140 3.04 21.90 0.11
CA ALA A 140 2.51 21.53 -1.20
C ALA A 140 2.76 20.07 -1.58
N ASN A 141 3.74 19.43 -0.94
CA ASN A 141 4.11 18.02 -1.19
C ASN A 141 3.44 17.06 -0.22
N TYR A 142 2.68 17.54 0.76
CA TYR A 142 2.09 16.67 1.79
C TYR A 142 0.94 15.86 1.23
N MET A 143 0.69 14.71 1.86
CA MET A 143 -0.55 13.97 1.63
C MET A 143 -1.73 14.83 2.07
N THR A 144 -2.72 14.95 1.19
CA THR A 144 -3.97 15.68 1.42
C THR A 144 -5.13 14.91 0.79
N GLY A 145 -6.35 15.21 1.19
CA GLY A 145 -7.55 14.55 0.66
C GLY A 145 -7.77 13.16 1.27
N SER A 146 -8.02 12.16 0.42
CA SER A 146 -8.31 10.80 0.85
C SER A 146 -7.88 9.79 -0.22
N GLY A 147 -7.59 8.56 0.18
CA GLY A 147 -7.26 7.47 -0.73
C GLY A 147 -6.39 6.39 -0.10
N THR A 148 -5.96 5.44 -0.93
CA THR A 148 -5.13 4.32 -0.50
C THR A 148 -3.72 4.76 -0.19
N PHE A 149 -3.33 4.55 1.06
CA PHE A 149 -1.99 4.85 1.56
C PHE A 149 -1.03 3.67 1.39
N LEU A 150 -1.51 2.44 1.60
CA LEU A 150 -0.75 1.23 1.34
C LEU A 150 -1.65 0.05 0.96
N THR A 151 -1.04 -0.96 0.34
CA THR A 151 -1.65 -2.27 0.08
C THR A 151 -0.83 -3.36 0.75
N LEU A 152 -1.51 -4.23 1.50
CA LEU A 152 -0.99 -5.47 2.04
C LEU A 152 -1.35 -6.61 1.12
N GLU A 153 -0.39 -7.49 0.85
CA GLU A 153 -0.61 -8.77 0.19
C GLU A 153 -0.11 -9.89 1.09
N GLY A 154 -0.85 -10.99 1.15
CA GLY A 154 -0.47 -12.11 1.98
C GLY A 154 -1.13 -13.43 1.59
N THR A 155 -0.80 -14.45 2.36
CA THR A 155 -1.34 -15.80 2.25
C THR A 155 -1.95 -16.27 3.56
N VAL A 156 -2.93 -17.16 3.46
CA VAL A 156 -3.51 -17.88 4.59
C VAL A 156 -2.79 -19.21 4.73
N SER A 157 -2.40 -19.58 5.94
CA SER A 157 -1.85 -20.90 6.26
C SER A 157 -2.79 -22.00 5.78
N THR A 158 -2.23 -23.08 5.23
CA THR A 158 -3.00 -24.26 4.80
C THR A 158 -3.70 -24.97 5.95
N THR A 159 -3.29 -24.69 7.20
CA THR A 159 -3.87 -25.25 8.41
C THR A 159 -4.63 -24.22 9.24
N ALA A 160 -4.85 -23.00 8.72
CA ALA A 160 -5.68 -22.01 9.40
C ALA A 160 -7.11 -22.55 9.54
N ALA A 161 -7.73 -22.33 10.69
CA ALA A 161 -9.12 -22.69 10.90
C ALA A 161 -10.02 -21.64 10.21
N ALA A 162 -11.23 -22.05 9.83
CA ALA A 162 -12.24 -21.06 9.45
C ALA A 162 -12.51 -20.09 10.60
N GLY A 163 -12.65 -18.80 10.27
CA GLY A 163 -12.79 -17.73 11.25
C GLY A 163 -12.34 -16.39 10.73
N THR A 164 -12.43 -15.38 11.59
CA THR A 164 -11.96 -14.02 11.30
C THR A 164 -10.62 -13.78 11.98
N TYR A 165 -9.65 -13.31 11.21
CA TYR A 165 -8.31 -12.95 11.68
C TYR A 165 -8.12 -11.46 11.50
N ASP A 166 -8.03 -10.74 12.61
CA ASP A 166 -7.96 -9.28 12.61
C ASP A 166 -6.63 -8.77 12.03
N LEU A 167 -6.69 -7.60 11.40
CA LEU A 167 -5.56 -6.77 11.01
C LEU A 167 -5.67 -5.44 11.76
N LYS A 168 -4.91 -5.31 12.86
CA LYS A 168 -5.10 -4.20 13.82
C LYS A 168 -4.05 -3.12 13.65
N VAL A 169 -4.47 -1.86 13.57
CA VAL A 169 -3.54 -0.73 13.59
C VAL A 169 -3.10 -0.48 15.03
N VAL A 170 -1.80 -0.59 15.28
CA VAL A 170 -1.20 -0.50 16.62
C VAL A 170 0.02 0.41 16.62
N ALA A 171 0.48 0.79 17.81
CA ALA A 171 1.81 1.38 17.94
C ALA A 171 2.88 0.31 17.67
N VAL A 172 3.98 0.68 17.01
CA VAL A 172 5.11 -0.25 16.80
C VAL A 172 5.74 -0.57 18.15
N ASP A 173 5.83 -1.86 18.50
CA ASP A 173 6.48 -2.34 19.73
C ASP A 173 8.01 -2.19 19.64
N ARG A 174 8.49 -1.01 20.03
CA ARG A 174 9.90 -0.66 20.15
C ARG A 174 10.15 0.15 21.41
N LEU A 175 11.38 0.15 21.90
CA LEU A 175 11.79 1.08 22.95
C LEU A 175 11.78 2.53 22.43
N GLU A 176 11.32 3.46 23.25
CA GLU A 176 11.35 4.90 22.92
C GLU A 176 12.78 5.43 22.75
N THR A 177 13.72 4.84 23.49
CA THR A 177 15.15 5.16 23.39
C THR A 177 15.99 3.88 23.39
N PRO A 178 17.17 3.87 22.75
CA PRO A 178 18.01 2.66 22.66
C PRO A 178 18.46 2.07 24.00
N SER A 179 18.42 2.85 25.08
CA SER A 179 18.84 2.44 26.43
C SER A 179 17.73 2.59 27.47
N GLY A 180 16.51 2.89 27.02
CA GLY A 180 15.33 3.06 27.87
C GLY A 180 14.65 1.73 28.20
N THR A 181 13.58 1.84 28.98
CA THR A 181 12.68 0.71 29.32
C THR A 181 11.24 0.97 28.91
N ALA A 182 10.89 2.21 28.58
CA ALA A 182 9.59 2.59 28.04
C ALA A 182 9.48 2.14 26.58
N THR A 183 8.32 1.59 26.24
CA THR A 183 7.94 1.20 24.89
C THR A 183 7.08 2.28 24.25
N ASN A 184 7.25 2.47 22.94
CA ASN A 184 6.42 3.34 22.14
C ASN A 184 4.95 2.95 22.27
N ALA A 185 4.10 3.90 22.63
CA ALA A 185 2.66 3.74 22.71
C ALA A 185 1.92 4.53 21.62
N ASP A 186 2.66 5.28 20.80
CA ASP A 186 2.09 6.22 19.85
C ASP A 186 1.90 5.62 18.46
N ILE A 187 0.75 5.97 17.86
CA ILE A 187 0.43 5.82 16.44
C ILE A 187 0.50 7.22 15.85
N ILE A 188 1.39 7.44 14.90
CA ILE A 188 1.69 8.78 14.41
C ILE A 188 1.13 8.94 13.00
N PHE A 189 0.28 9.95 12.84
CA PHE A 189 -0.07 10.57 11.58
C PHE A 189 0.04 12.08 11.78
N GLY A 190 0.89 12.76 11.02
CA GLY A 190 1.15 14.17 11.31
C GLY A 190 2.02 14.87 10.30
N ASN A 191 2.37 16.11 10.64
CA ASN A 191 3.33 16.90 9.89
C ASN A 191 4.35 17.61 10.77
N LEU A 192 5.49 17.91 10.16
CA LEU A 192 6.45 18.90 10.62
C LEU A 192 6.22 20.19 9.84
N GLY A 193 5.76 21.26 10.48
CA GLY A 193 5.46 22.52 9.82
C GLY A 193 6.66 23.16 9.10
N GLU A 194 6.37 24.14 8.24
CA GLU A 194 7.37 24.91 7.45
C GLU A 194 8.47 25.56 8.30
N ASP A 195 8.19 25.84 9.57
CA ASP A 195 9.18 26.37 10.52
C ASP A 195 10.26 25.35 10.94
N ASN A 196 10.11 24.07 10.53
CA ASN A 196 10.99 22.95 10.86
C ASN A 196 11.09 22.67 12.36
N VAL A 197 10.14 23.14 13.18
CA VAL A 197 10.15 23.01 14.64
C VAL A 197 8.80 22.55 15.19
N THR A 198 7.69 22.95 14.58
CA THR A 198 6.35 22.63 15.05
C THR A 198 5.90 21.27 14.53
N TYR A 199 5.60 20.35 15.43
CA TYR A 199 5.05 19.04 15.10
C TYR A 199 3.56 19.01 15.42
N THR A 200 2.77 18.69 14.41
CA THR A 200 1.34 18.43 14.55
C THR A 200 1.12 16.94 14.46
N VAL A 201 0.61 16.33 15.54
CA VAL A 201 0.19 14.93 15.54
C VAL A 201 -1.34 14.92 15.61
N TYR A 202 -1.96 14.27 14.63
CA TYR A 202 -3.40 14.11 14.57
C TYR A 202 -3.83 12.90 15.38
N SER A 203 -5.03 12.97 15.96
CA SER A 203 -5.63 11.81 16.64
C SER A 203 -6.31 10.93 15.58
N PRO A 204 -5.81 9.72 15.29
CA PRO A 204 -6.44 8.88 14.28
C PRO A 204 -7.75 8.28 14.79
N THR A 205 -8.77 8.23 13.94
CA THR A 205 -9.93 7.36 14.12
C THR A 205 -9.68 6.09 13.34
N ILE A 206 -9.43 5.00 14.05
CA ILE A 206 -9.01 3.72 13.47
C ILE A 206 -10.22 2.80 13.29
N THR A 207 -10.32 2.22 12.10
CA THR A 207 -11.17 1.07 11.81
C THR A 207 -10.26 -0.08 11.38
N ASP A 208 -10.13 -1.07 12.26
CA ASP A 208 -9.38 -2.28 11.97
C ASP A 208 -10.07 -3.12 10.90
N GLY A 209 -9.27 -3.88 10.16
CA GLY A 209 -9.74 -4.76 9.10
C GLY A 209 -9.59 -6.22 9.50
N TYR A 210 -9.89 -7.13 8.58
CA TYR A 210 -9.70 -8.56 8.83
C TYR A 210 -9.55 -9.39 7.56
N VAL A 211 -9.00 -10.58 7.71
CA VAL A 211 -9.09 -11.67 6.74
C VAL A 211 -10.03 -12.74 7.29
N LYS A 212 -11.12 -13.00 6.58
CA LYS A 212 -12.05 -14.08 6.89
C LYS A 212 -11.63 -15.35 6.16
N VAL A 213 -11.26 -16.36 6.93
CA VAL A 213 -10.93 -17.70 6.43
C VAL A 213 -12.20 -18.53 6.34
N ILE A 214 -12.50 -19.04 5.15
CA ILE A 214 -13.66 -19.90 4.89
C ILE A 214 -13.23 -21.35 4.68
N ASP A 215 -14.06 -22.29 5.13
CA ASP A 215 -13.88 -23.72 4.84
C ASP A 215 -14.14 -24.00 3.36
N GLY A 216 -13.43 -25.01 2.83
CA GLY A 216 -13.44 -25.38 1.41
C GLY A 216 -14.71 -26.05 0.90
N GLU A 217 -15.89 -25.57 1.26
CA GLU A 217 -17.13 -25.87 0.52
C GLU A 217 -17.39 -24.75 -0.51
N GLU A 218 -17.88 -25.13 -1.70
CA GLU A 218 -18.18 -24.20 -2.81
C GLU A 218 -19.01 -23.00 -2.33
N PRO A 219 -18.69 -21.76 -2.75
CA PRO A 219 -19.37 -20.58 -2.24
C PRO A 219 -20.84 -20.56 -2.66
N SER A 220 -21.73 -20.49 -1.66
CA SER A 220 -23.05 -19.88 -1.84
C SER A 220 -22.83 -18.38 -1.92
N GLU A 221 -23.02 -17.81 -3.12
CA GLU A 221 -23.10 -16.38 -3.35
C GLU A 221 -24.09 -15.76 -2.36
N THR A 222 -23.61 -14.82 -1.54
CA THR A 222 -24.47 -13.81 -0.93
C THR A 222 -24.08 -12.48 -1.54
N THR A 223 -24.91 -12.05 -2.48
CA THR A 223 -24.92 -10.73 -3.09
C THR A 223 -25.29 -9.72 -2.00
N GLU A 224 -24.34 -8.91 -1.54
CA GLU A 224 -24.66 -7.67 -0.85
C GLU A 224 -24.14 -6.51 -1.69
N ALA A 225 -25.09 -5.86 -2.35
CA ALA A 225 -24.88 -4.65 -3.12
C ALA A 225 -24.45 -3.51 -2.19
N THR A 226 -23.38 -2.81 -2.53
CA THR A 226 -23.11 -1.46 -2.03
C THR A 226 -22.84 -0.56 -3.24
N GLU A 227 -23.61 0.52 -3.31
CA GLU A 227 -23.68 1.47 -4.42
C GLU A 227 -22.33 2.12 -4.74
N ALA A 228 -22.00 2.17 -6.03
CA ALA A 228 -20.89 2.94 -6.56
C ALA A 228 -21.19 4.45 -6.56
N PRO A 229 -20.22 5.34 -6.29
CA PRO A 229 -20.38 6.74 -6.63
C PRO A 229 -20.35 6.86 -8.16
N THR A 230 -21.36 7.54 -8.68
CA THR A 230 -21.55 7.81 -10.11
C THR A 230 -20.66 8.96 -10.56
N GLY A 231 -19.88 8.72 -11.63
CA GLY A 231 -19.59 9.72 -12.67
C GLY A 231 -18.17 10.28 -12.75
N SER A 232 -17.43 9.87 -13.78
CA SER A 232 -16.99 10.79 -14.83
C SER A 232 -16.66 10.02 -16.11
N SER A 233 -17.19 10.52 -17.22
CA SER A 233 -17.09 9.99 -18.57
C SER A 233 -15.73 10.36 -19.19
N GLU A 234 -14.91 9.35 -19.49
CA GLU A 234 -13.80 9.48 -20.44
C GLU A 234 -14.11 8.62 -21.68
N GLU A 235 -13.82 9.15 -22.86
CA GLU A 235 -14.14 8.56 -24.15
C GLU A 235 -13.34 7.25 -24.32
N LYS A 236 -14.06 6.12 -24.42
CA LYS A 236 -13.52 4.77 -24.54
C LYS A 236 -12.76 4.64 -25.89
N PRO A 237 -11.52 4.14 -25.93
CA PRO A 237 -10.71 4.17 -27.15
C PRO A 237 -11.19 3.15 -28.17
N THR A 238 -11.31 3.59 -29.42
CA THR A 238 -11.63 2.76 -30.57
C THR A 238 -10.39 2.11 -31.17
N VAL A 239 -10.49 0.85 -31.61
CA VAL A 239 -9.34 0.02 -31.99
C VAL A 239 -9.30 -0.28 -33.49
N ASP A 240 -8.10 -0.36 -34.06
CA ASP A 240 -7.86 -0.70 -35.47
C ASP A 240 -7.75 -2.25 -35.62
N PRO A 241 -8.67 -2.91 -36.34
CA PRO A 241 -8.67 -4.36 -36.50
C PRO A 241 -7.44 -4.91 -37.25
N ASP A 242 -6.72 -4.08 -38.02
CA ASP A 242 -5.49 -4.51 -38.73
C ASP A 242 -4.30 -4.75 -37.77
N LYS A 243 -4.43 -4.40 -36.49
CA LYS A 243 -3.41 -4.56 -35.45
C LYS A 243 -3.56 -5.82 -34.59
N VAL A 244 -4.62 -6.61 -34.81
CA VAL A 244 -4.88 -7.84 -34.04
C VAL A 244 -3.83 -8.90 -34.39
N THR A 245 -3.04 -9.31 -33.40
CA THR A 245 -2.06 -10.40 -33.54
C THR A 245 -2.59 -11.70 -32.96
N MET A 246 -3.29 -11.64 -31.83
CA MET A 246 -3.99 -12.77 -31.21
C MET A 246 -5.05 -12.25 -30.23
N ARG A 247 -6.34 -12.47 -30.53
CA ARG A 247 -7.43 -12.01 -29.65
C ARG A 247 -7.32 -12.66 -28.26
N GLY A 248 -7.41 -11.84 -27.23
CA GLY A 248 -7.24 -12.21 -25.83
C GLY A 248 -5.80 -12.12 -25.30
N ASP A 249 -4.78 -11.95 -26.15
CA ASP A 249 -3.38 -11.78 -25.74
C ASP A 249 -3.06 -10.30 -25.55
N VAL A 250 -3.54 -9.76 -24.45
CA VAL A 250 -3.43 -8.33 -24.13
C VAL A 250 -1.99 -7.96 -23.75
N THR A 251 -1.22 -8.94 -23.26
CA THR A 251 0.20 -8.78 -22.91
C THR A 251 1.16 -8.92 -24.09
N CYS A 252 0.68 -9.42 -25.23
CA CYS A 252 1.44 -9.73 -26.44
C CYS A 252 2.57 -10.74 -26.20
N ASP A 253 2.35 -11.70 -25.29
CA ASP A 253 3.35 -12.71 -24.93
C ASP A 253 3.21 -14.02 -25.72
N GLY A 254 2.18 -14.12 -26.57
CA GLY A 254 1.91 -15.29 -27.39
C GLY A 254 1.10 -16.37 -26.70
N GLU A 255 0.56 -16.11 -25.51
CA GLU A 255 -0.41 -16.97 -24.80
C GLU A 255 -1.68 -16.17 -24.42
N VAL A 256 -2.80 -16.86 -24.19
CA VAL A 256 -4.03 -16.24 -23.65
C VAL A 256 -4.29 -16.85 -22.28
N GLY A 257 -4.16 -16.04 -21.23
CA GLY A 257 -4.21 -16.52 -19.85
C GLY A 257 -4.59 -15.48 -18.81
N LEU A 258 -4.29 -15.79 -17.55
CA LEU A 258 -4.63 -14.92 -16.41
C LEU A 258 -3.84 -13.60 -16.42
N ALA A 259 -2.66 -13.58 -17.05
CA ALA A 259 -1.87 -12.36 -17.22
C ALA A 259 -2.61 -11.33 -18.09
N ASP A 260 -3.29 -11.78 -19.15
CA ASP A 260 -4.07 -10.93 -20.04
C ASP A 260 -5.34 -10.40 -19.38
N VAL A 261 -6.01 -11.25 -18.59
CA VAL A 261 -7.14 -10.82 -17.75
C VAL A 261 -6.71 -9.71 -16.78
N ALA A 262 -5.57 -9.89 -16.11
CA ALA A 262 -5.04 -8.91 -15.17
C ALA A 262 -4.61 -7.61 -15.86
N ALA A 263 -3.97 -7.71 -17.03
CA ALA A 263 -3.55 -6.55 -17.81
C ALA A 263 -4.76 -5.74 -18.33
N LEU A 264 -5.77 -6.43 -18.87
CA LEU A 264 -7.00 -5.78 -19.35
C LEU A 264 -7.81 -5.19 -18.20
N ALA A 265 -7.90 -5.87 -17.06
CA ALA A 265 -8.60 -5.34 -15.87
C ALA A 265 -7.95 -4.07 -15.32
N LYS A 266 -6.61 -4.04 -15.23
CA LYS A 266 -5.85 -2.85 -14.82
C LYS A 266 -6.05 -1.71 -15.79
N TRP A 267 -6.03 -1.98 -17.10
CA TRP A 267 -6.22 -0.95 -18.12
C TRP A 267 -7.67 -0.42 -18.13
N VAL A 268 -8.69 -1.28 -18.01
CA VAL A 268 -10.10 -0.86 -17.90
C VAL A 268 -10.33 0.00 -16.65
N ALA A 269 -9.68 -0.33 -15.54
CA ALA A 269 -9.79 0.42 -14.30
C ALA A 269 -9.04 1.76 -14.32
N ALA A 270 -7.87 1.81 -14.97
CA ALA A 270 -7.01 3.00 -15.00
C ALA A 270 -6.04 3.00 -16.20
N SER A 271 -6.55 3.27 -17.39
CA SER A 271 -5.80 3.20 -18.67
C SER A 271 -4.55 4.11 -18.71
N GLN A 272 -4.58 5.25 -18.03
CA GLN A 272 -3.45 6.18 -17.92
C GLN A 272 -2.31 5.64 -17.05
N LEU A 273 -2.64 4.82 -16.05
CA LEU A 273 -1.67 4.22 -15.12
C LEU A 273 -1.11 2.90 -15.66
N TYR A 274 -1.90 2.19 -16.47
CA TYR A 274 -1.56 0.87 -17.01
C TYR A 274 -1.71 0.84 -18.53
N PRO A 275 -1.00 1.68 -19.28
CA PRO A 275 -1.18 1.76 -20.73
C PRO A 275 -0.81 0.44 -21.40
N LEU A 276 -1.70 -0.03 -22.26
CA LEU A 276 -1.46 -1.16 -23.14
C LEU A 276 -0.81 -0.69 -24.44
N THR A 277 -0.10 -1.60 -25.11
CA THR A 277 0.41 -1.33 -26.46
C THR A 277 -0.75 -1.25 -27.46
N GLU A 278 -0.54 -0.66 -28.64
CA GLU A 278 -1.55 -0.67 -29.71
C GLU A 278 -2.01 -2.09 -30.06
N ALA A 279 -1.07 -3.04 -30.10
CA ALA A 279 -1.38 -4.45 -30.34
C ALA A 279 -2.14 -5.08 -29.16
N GLY A 280 -1.78 -4.75 -27.92
CA GLY A 280 -2.47 -5.22 -26.72
C GLY A 280 -3.91 -4.71 -26.63
N LEU A 281 -4.15 -3.46 -27.05
CA LEU A 281 -5.51 -2.92 -27.19
C LEU A 281 -6.29 -3.67 -28.29
N ALA A 282 -5.69 -3.89 -29.45
CA ALA A 282 -6.33 -4.62 -30.54
C ALA A 282 -6.66 -6.07 -30.14
N ASN A 283 -5.76 -6.73 -29.42
CA ASN A 283 -5.98 -8.07 -28.89
C ASN A 283 -7.03 -8.09 -27.77
N GLY A 284 -7.12 -7.00 -26.99
CA GLY A 284 -8.12 -6.82 -25.94
C GLY A 284 -9.53 -6.51 -26.44
N GLU A 285 -9.72 -6.27 -27.74
CA GLU A 285 -11.01 -6.13 -28.38
C GLU A 285 -11.57 -7.52 -28.73
N ILE A 286 -12.53 -7.97 -27.93
CA ILE A 286 -13.06 -9.35 -27.97
C ILE A 286 -14.53 -9.36 -28.39
N THR A 287 -15.23 -8.25 -28.17
CA THR A 287 -16.67 -8.12 -28.46
C THR A 287 -16.99 -7.70 -29.90
N ASP A 288 -15.97 -7.37 -30.71
CA ASP A 288 -16.09 -6.86 -32.08
C ASP A 288 -16.99 -5.61 -32.20
N ASP A 289 -17.09 -4.80 -31.14
CA ASP A 289 -17.78 -3.51 -31.12
C ASP A 289 -16.86 -2.32 -31.47
N SER A 290 -15.58 -2.61 -31.73
CA SER A 290 -14.50 -1.67 -32.03
C SER A 290 -14.09 -0.80 -30.86
N ILE A 291 -14.41 -1.18 -29.63
CA ILE A 291 -14.08 -0.40 -28.44
C ILE A 291 -13.65 -1.33 -27.29
N VAL A 292 -12.57 -1.03 -26.55
CA VAL A 292 -12.09 -1.88 -25.43
C VAL A 292 -12.65 -1.43 -24.05
N ASP A 293 -13.46 -2.25 -23.37
CA ASP A 293 -13.94 -2.00 -21.98
C ASP A 293 -14.18 -3.29 -21.16
N ALA A 294 -14.96 -3.14 -20.08
CA ALA A 294 -15.39 -4.20 -19.21
C ALA A 294 -16.16 -5.34 -19.91
N ALA A 295 -16.80 -5.09 -21.06
CA ALA A 295 -17.47 -6.14 -21.83
C ALA A 295 -16.44 -7.10 -22.46
N ASP A 296 -15.33 -6.58 -22.98
CA ASP A 296 -14.23 -7.40 -23.48
C ASP A 296 -13.53 -8.15 -22.34
N LEU A 297 -13.28 -7.48 -21.22
CA LEU A 297 -12.74 -8.13 -20.02
C LEU A 297 -13.61 -9.30 -19.56
N SER A 298 -14.94 -9.12 -19.56
CA SER A 298 -15.88 -10.18 -19.20
C SER A 298 -15.79 -11.37 -20.14
N LYS A 299 -15.58 -11.13 -21.44
CA LYS A 299 -15.39 -12.19 -22.43
C LYS A 299 -14.05 -12.90 -22.30
N LEU A 300 -12.98 -12.16 -21.98
CA LEU A 300 -11.67 -12.75 -21.70
C LEU A 300 -11.72 -13.65 -20.47
N ILE A 301 -12.35 -13.19 -19.39
CA ILE A 301 -12.59 -13.99 -18.19
C ILE A 301 -13.39 -15.25 -18.52
N GLU A 302 -14.47 -15.13 -19.29
CA GLU A 302 -15.30 -16.27 -19.71
C GLU A 302 -14.48 -17.31 -20.50
N PHE A 303 -13.62 -16.86 -21.41
CA PHE A 303 -12.75 -17.72 -22.21
C PHE A 303 -11.70 -18.44 -21.35
N THR A 304 -10.97 -17.70 -20.51
CA THR A 304 -9.91 -18.25 -19.65
C THR A 304 -10.48 -19.24 -18.62
N VAL A 305 -11.65 -18.96 -18.05
CA VAL A 305 -12.35 -19.89 -17.14
C VAL A 305 -12.79 -21.17 -17.85
N LYS A 306 -13.22 -21.09 -19.11
CA LYS A 306 -13.56 -22.29 -19.91
C LYS A 306 -12.33 -23.11 -20.28
N ALA A 307 -11.20 -22.46 -20.60
CA ALA A 307 -9.95 -23.15 -20.91
C ALA A 307 -9.41 -23.96 -19.71
N ILE A 308 -9.54 -23.41 -18.50
CA ILE A 308 -9.14 -24.10 -17.25
C ILE A 308 -10.01 -25.32 -16.95
N LYS A 309 -11.29 -25.32 -17.35
CA LYS A 309 -12.22 -26.44 -17.13
C LYS A 309 -12.02 -27.63 -18.07
N VAL A 310 -11.16 -27.50 -19.09
CA VAL A 310 -10.94 -28.53 -20.13
C VAL A 310 -9.57 -29.24 -19.97
N LEU A 311 -8.70 -28.74 -19.07
CA LEU A 311 -7.45 -29.39 -18.65
C LEU A 311 -7.69 -30.31 -17.45
#